data_AF-A0AAV5T6Q0-F1
#
_entry.id   AF-A0AAV5T6Q0-F1
#
_cell.length_a   1.000
_cell.length_b   1.000
_cell.length_c   1.000
_cell.angle_alpha   90.00
_cell.angle_beta   90.00
_cell.angle_gamma   90.00
#
_symmetry.space_group_name_H-M   'P 1'
#
loop_
_entity.id
_entity.type
_entity.pdbx_description
1 polymer ?
#
loop_
_entity_poly.entity_id
_entity_poly.type
_entity_poly.pdbx_seq_one_letter_code
_entity_poly.pdbx_strand_id
1 'polypeptide(L)'
;QASVRKSGEKNTPQCALCEVCPRSALNYASHLRAVHKSTLSAIGIYLICGCGVEVRTDNRSTKHLQCKSHQFTVHKLIKTITLPTPLTPKCIFCIIHPTTTSTYSVHLKSIHKSTLRANEIYLL
;
A
#
# COMPACT_ATOMS: atom_id res chain seq x y z
N GLN A 1 20.79 -34.75 -8.96
CA GLN A 1 19.68 -34.79 -9.95
C GLN A 1 19.59 -33.42 -10.59
N ALA A 2 19.96 -33.29 -11.86
CA ALA A 2 20.00 -32.03 -12.58
C ALA A 2 18.59 -31.64 -13.03
N SER A 3 18.09 -30.50 -12.57
CA SER A 3 16.80 -29.95 -12.99
C SER A 3 16.94 -29.34 -14.38
N VAL A 4 16.46 -30.06 -15.38
CA VAL A 4 16.29 -29.61 -16.76
C VAL A 4 15.25 -28.49 -16.75
N ARG A 5 15.70 -27.23 -16.78
CA ARG A 5 14.81 -26.07 -16.95
C ARG A 5 14.35 -26.07 -18.41
N LYS A 6 13.08 -26.44 -18.62
CA LYS A 6 12.41 -26.27 -19.91
C LYS A 6 12.38 -24.78 -20.26
N SER A 7 13.20 -24.37 -21.23
CA SER A 7 13.08 -23.07 -21.90
C SER A 7 11.67 -22.98 -22.53
N GLY A 8 10.78 -22.18 -21.95
CA GLY A 8 9.48 -21.88 -22.56
C GLY A 8 8.36 -21.45 -21.62
N GLU A 9 8.53 -21.50 -20.30
CA GLU A 9 7.50 -20.98 -19.38
C GLU A 9 7.46 -19.45 -19.43
N LYS A 10 6.33 -18.94 -19.91
CA LYS A 10 6.02 -17.51 -19.98
C LYS A 10 5.85 -17.01 -18.55
N ASN A 11 6.93 -16.50 -17.97
CA ASN A 11 7.03 -16.08 -16.56
C ASN A 11 6.36 -14.73 -16.28
N THR A 12 5.22 -14.48 -16.91
CA THR A 12 4.45 -13.27 -16.67
C THR A 12 3.13 -13.59 -15.99
N PRO A 13 2.80 -12.86 -14.93
CA PRO A 13 1.61 -13.13 -14.15
C PRO A 13 0.35 -12.78 -14.92
N GLN A 14 -0.73 -13.47 -14.60
CA GLN A 14 -2.08 -13.14 -15.02
C GLN A 14 -2.45 -11.72 -14.56
N CYS A 15 -3.24 -11.02 -15.37
CA CYS A 15 -3.79 -9.71 -15.03
C CYS A 15 -4.57 -9.79 -13.71
N ALA A 16 -4.38 -8.83 -12.81
CA ALA A 16 -5.10 -8.79 -11.54
C ALA A 16 -6.60 -8.42 -11.70
N LEU A 17 -6.99 -7.94 -12.88
CA LEU A 17 -8.34 -7.46 -13.19
C LEU A 17 -9.08 -8.33 -14.22
N CYS A 18 -8.41 -9.28 -14.87
CA CYS A 18 -9.02 -10.18 -15.85
C CYS A 18 -8.19 -11.46 -16.08
N GLU A 19 -8.65 -12.32 -16.99
CA GLU A 19 -8.01 -13.62 -17.28
C GLU A 19 -6.89 -13.57 -18.31
N VAL A 20 -6.54 -12.38 -18.82
CA VAL A 20 -5.43 -12.24 -19.78
C VAL A 20 -4.09 -12.46 -19.08
N CYS A 21 -3.21 -13.25 -19.71
CA CYS A 21 -1.81 -13.43 -19.32
C CYS A 21 -0.89 -12.70 -20.31
N PRO A 22 -0.52 -11.43 -20.04
CA PRO A 22 0.34 -10.65 -20.92
C PRO A 22 1.71 -11.31 -21.06
N ARG A 23 2.36 -11.23 -22.22
CA ARG A 23 3.63 -11.94 -22.49
C ARG A 23 4.89 -11.32 -21.87
N SER A 24 4.80 -10.11 -21.35
CA SER A 24 5.92 -9.36 -20.74
C SER A 24 5.38 -8.35 -19.71
N ALA A 25 6.24 -7.88 -18.81
CA ALA A 25 5.93 -6.77 -17.90
C ALA A 25 5.43 -5.52 -18.65
N LEU A 26 6.06 -5.20 -19.79
CA LEU A 26 5.64 -4.09 -20.65
C LEU A 26 4.25 -4.32 -21.23
N ASN A 27 3.95 -5.55 -21.69
CA ASN A 27 2.63 -5.90 -22.19
C ASN A 27 1.59 -5.88 -21.07
N TYR A 28 1.97 -6.23 -19.84
CA TYR A 28 1.11 -6.15 -18.67
C TYR A 28 0.71 -4.70 -18.38
N ALA A 29 1.69 -3.81 -18.27
CA ALA A 29 1.43 -2.39 -18.05
C ALA A 29 0.66 -1.73 -19.22
N SER A 30 0.91 -2.17 -20.46
CA SER A 30 0.17 -1.69 -21.63
C SER A 30 -1.27 -2.21 -21.65
N HIS A 31 -1.48 -3.47 -21.27
CA HIS A 31 -2.80 -4.09 -21.15
C HIS A 31 -3.67 -3.38 -20.10
N LEU A 32 -3.13 -3.12 -18.91
CA LEU A 32 -3.85 -2.37 -17.86
C LEU A 32 -4.33 -1.00 -18.36
N ARG A 33 -3.49 -0.27 -19.10
CA ARG A 33 -3.84 1.04 -19.66
C ARG A 33 -4.89 0.94 -20.76
N ALA A 34 -4.71 0.03 -21.70
CA ALA A 34 -5.57 -0.07 -22.87
C ALA A 34 -6.97 -0.57 -22.49
N VAL A 35 -7.03 -1.66 -21.71
CA VAL A 35 -8.25 -2.41 -21.38
C VAL A 35 -8.93 -1.88 -20.12
N HIS A 36 -8.16 -1.66 -19.05
CA HIS A 36 -8.71 -1.29 -17.74
C HIS A 36 -8.60 0.20 -17.41
N LYS A 37 -8.05 1.02 -18.33
CA LYS A 37 -7.76 2.45 -18.11
C LYS A 37 -7.03 2.71 -16.79
N SER A 38 -6.16 1.78 -16.39
CA SER A 38 -5.52 1.77 -15.07
C SER A 38 -4.00 1.58 -15.19
N THR A 39 -3.30 1.78 -14.07
CA THR A 39 -1.84 1.63 -13.95
C THR A 39 -1.51 0.69 -12.79
N LEU A 40 -0.27 0.18 -12.75
CA LEU A 40 0.23 -0.69 -11.67
C LEU A 40 -0.03 -0.06 -10.29
N SER A 41 0.39 1.19 -10.09
CA SER A 41 0.17 1.93 -8.84
C SER A 41 -1.30 2.16 -8.51
N ALA A 42 -2.16 2.40 -9.51
CA ALA A 42 -3.58 2.65 -9.30
C ALA A 42 -4.29 1.43 -8.70
N ILE A 43 -3.95 0.23 -9.17
CA ILE A 43 -4.45 -1.03 -8.60
C ILE A 43 -3.63 -1.55 -7.41
N GLY A 44 -2.64 -0.76 -6.95
CA GLY A 44 -1.82 -1.12 -5.81
C GLY A 44 -0.95 -2.34 -6.06
N ILE A 45 -0.34 -2.46 -7.25
CA ILE A 45 0.67 -3.48 -7.55
C ILE A 45 1.93 -2.87 -8.17
N TYR A 46 3.04 -3.61 -8.14
CA TYR A 46 4.28 -3.29 -8.82
C TYR A 46 4.94 -4.57 -9.35
N LEU A 47 5.87 -4.42 -10.28
CA LEU A 47 6.59 -5.56 -10.88
C LEU A 47 8.01 -5.64 -10.31
N ILE A 48 8.47 -6.83 -9.95
CA ILE A 48 9.86 -7.07 -9.55
C ILE A 48 10.54 -7.86 -10.66
N CYS A 49 11.60 -7.29 -11.23
CA CYS A 49 12.45 -8.01 -12.17
C CYS A 49 13.25 -9.08 -11.44
N GLY A 50 13.58 -10.21 -12.09
CA GLY A 50 14.40 -11.26 -11.48
C GLY A 50 15.82 -10.81 -11.08
N CYS A 51 16.27 -9.63 -11.51
CA CYS A 51 17.50 -9.01 -11.00
C CYS A 51 17.29 -8.15 -9.74
N GLY A 52 16.08 -8.13 -9.18
CA GLY A 52 15.73 -7.40 -7.95
C GLY A 52 15.23 -5.97 -8.12
N VAL A 53 15.18 -5.42 -9.34
CA VAL A 53 14.73 -4.04 -9.55
C VAL A 53 13.21 -3.97 -9.57
N GLU A 54 12.67 -3.03 -8.81
CA GLU A 54 11.24 -2.73 -8.77
C GLU A 54 10.84 -1.76 -9.89
N VAL A 55 9.78 -2.12 -10.61
CA VAL A 55 9.15 -1.30 -11.63
C VAL A 55 7.75 -0.93 -11.15
N ARG A 56 7.63 0.30 -10.65
CA ARG A 56 6.38 0.85 -10.08
C ARG A 56 5.58 1.65 -11.09
N THR A 57 6.23 2.14 -12.14
CA THR A 57 5.59 2.94 -13.17
C THR A 57 5.58 2.20 -14.48
N ASP A 58 4.53 2.48 -15.24
CA ASP A 58 4.30 2.00 -16.59
C ASP A 58 5.09 2.82 -17.64
N ASN A 59 6.06 3.61 -17.20
CA ASN A 59 6.71 4.56 -18.07
C ASN A 59 7.63 3.82 -19.04
N ARG A 60 7.45 4.05 -20.35
CA ARG A 60 8.33 3.48 -21.39
C ARG A 60 9.81 3.86 -21.16
N SER A 61 10.04 4.90 -20.36
CA SER A 61 11.33 5.43 -19.93
C SER A 61 12.07 4.58 -18.90
N THR A 62 11.43 3.60 -18.25
CA THR A 62 12.16 2.70 -17.36
C THR A 62 13.03 1.78 -18.21
N LYS A 63 14.28 2.18 -18.44
CA LYS A 63 15.33 1.42 -19.16
C LYS A 63 15.39 -0.05 -18.69
N HIS A 64 14.94 -0.30 -17.46
CA HIS A 64 14.87 -1.60 -16.85
C HIS A 64 13.85 -2.59 -17.45
N LEU A 65 12.87 -2.14 -18.24
CA LEU A 65 11.94 -3.04 -18.93
C LEU A 65 12.61 -3.89 -20.03
N GLN A 66 13.83 -3.51 -20.44
CA GLN A 66 14.68 -4.27 -21.37
C GLN A 66 15.71 -5.15 -20.64
N CYS A 67 15.57 -5.36 -19.33
CA CYS A 67 16.50 -6.18 -18.56
C CYS A 67 16.53 -7.63 -19.08
N LYS A 68 17.75 -8.16 -19.31
CA LYS A 68 18.01 -9.52 -19.81
C LYS A 68 17.47 -10.65 -18.91
N SER A 69 17.09 -10.34 -17.67
CA SER A 69 16.45 -11.31 -16.78
C SER A 69 15.12 -11.81 -17.36
N HIS A 70 14.37 -10.96 -18.06
CA HIS A 70 13.03 -11.21 -18.65
C HIS A 70 11.98 -11.82 -17.70
N GLN A 71 12.32 -12.08 -16.44
CA GLN A 71 11.46 -12.63 -15.41
C GLN A 71 10.91 -11.48 -14.59
N PHE A 72 9.59 -11.39 -14.49
CA PHE A 72 8.93 -10.37 -13.70
C PHE A 72 7.83 -11.01 -12.86
N THR A 73 7.81 -10.72 -11.57
CA THR A 73 6.73 -11.11 -10.65
C THR A 73 5.88 -9.91 -10.30
N VAL A 74 4.57 -10.12 -10.13
CA VAL A 74 3.66 -9.10 -9.60
C VAL A 74 3.68 -9.16 -8.09
N HIS A 75 3.88 -8.00 -7.47
CA HIS A 75 3.80 -7.82 -6.02
C HIS A 75 2.72 -6.78 -5.71
N LYS A 76 1.94 -7.02 -4.65
CA LYS A 76 0.98 -6.03 -4.17
C LYS A 76 1.73 -4.95 -3.40
N LEU A 77 1.46 -3.68 -3.71
CA LEU A 77 1.75 -2.61 -2.77
C LEU A 77 0.87 -2.88 -1.56
N ILE A 78 1.50 -3.26 -0.45
CA ILE A 78 0.88 -3.12 0.85
C ILE A 78 0.73 -1.61 1.03
N LYS A 79 -0.40 -1.05 0.61
CA LYS A 79 -0.86 0.21 1.17
C LYS A 79 -1.02 -0.13 2.63
N THR A 80 -0.08 0.31 3.46
CA THR A 80 -0.34 0.47 4.88
C THR A 80 -1.61 1.28 4.91
N ILE A 81 -2.73 0.62 5.17
CA ILE A 81 -3.97 1.30 5.50
C ILE A 81 -3.56 1.98 6.79
N THR A 82 -3.16 3.25 6.70
CA THR A 82 -3.24 4.15 7.82
C THR A 82 -4.74 4.24 8.06
N LEU A 83 -5.28 3.21 8.70
CA LEU A 83 -6.58 3.29 9.33
C LEU A 83 -6.42 4.57 10.16
N PRO A 84 -7.31 5.56 10.04
CA PRO A 84 -7.36 6.58 11.06
C PRO A 84 -7.82 5.83 12.31
N THR A 85 -6.91 5.13 12.98
CA THR A 85 -6.99 5.02 14.43
C THR A 85 -7.14 6.48 14.84
N PRO A 86 -8.30 6.86 15.41
CA PRO A 86 -8.39 8.18 16.00
C PRO A 86 -7.21 8.22 16.97
N LEU A 87 -6.21 9.06 16.65
CA LEU A 87 -5.00 9.23 17.45
C LEU A 87 -5.35 9.63 18.89
N THR A 88 -6.59 10.04 19.09
CA THR A 88 -7.19 10.44 20.32
C THR A 88 -8.30 9.47 20.74
N PRO A 89 -8.20 8.90 21.95
CA PRO A 89 -9.31 8.16 22.53
C PRO A 89 -10.52 9.07 22.75
N LYS A 90 -11.71 8.48 22.73
CA LYS A 90 -12.92 9.10 23.27
C LYS A 90 -12.65 9.57 24.70
N CYS A 91 -13.21 10.71 25.08
CA CYS A 91 -13.09 11.16 26.46
C CYS A 91 -13.66 10.11 27.43
N ILE A 92 -12.90 9.79 28.48
CA ILE A 92 -13.33 8.81 29.49
C ILE A 92 -14.50 9.30 30.34
N PHE A 93 -14.75 10.61 30.36
CA PHE A 93 -15.79 11.24 31.18
C PHE A 93 -17.00 11.73 30.36
N CYS A 94 -16.94 11.74 29.03
CA CYS A 94 -18.05 12.20 28.18
C CYS A 94 -18.02 11.61 26.76
N ILE A 95 -18.99 12.00 25.92
CA ILE A 95 -19.11 11.51 24.53
C ILE A 95 -18.30 12.29 23.50
N ILE A 96 -17.50 13.29 23.92
CA ILE A 96 -16.71 14.12 23.01
C ILE A 96 -15.50 13.34 22.48
N HIS A 97 -15.23 13.50 21.19
CA HIS A 97 -14.08 12.94 20.48
C HIS A 97 -13.17 14.08 20.01
N PRO A 98 -12.21 14.52 20.85
CA PRO A 98 -11.24 15.53 20.45
C PRO A 98 -10.44 15.02 19.26
N THR A 99 -10.06 15.89 18.33
CA THR A 99 -9.38 15.51 17.09
C THR A 99 -7.86 15.39 17.24
N THR A 100 -7.30 15.95 18.31
CA THR A 100 -5.85 15.93 18.60
C THR A 100 -5.57 15.77 20.10
N THR A 101 -4.41 15.22 20.46
CA THR A 101 -4.01 15.05 21.87
C THR A 101 -4.04 16.37 22.64
N SER A 102 -3.59 17.47 22.00
CA SER A 102 -3.63 18.81 22.59
C SER A 102 -5.05 19.25 22.90
N THR A 103 -6.00 19.06 21.96
CA THR A 103 -7.42 19.37 22.21
C THR A 103 -8.02 18.47 23.27
N TYR A 104 -7.56 17.22 23.41
CA TYR A 104 -8.01 16.33 24.47
C TYR A 104 -7.58 16.81 25.86
N SER A 105 -6.30 17.17 26.02
CA SER A 105 -5.78 17.70 27.29
C SER A 105 -6.46 19.01 27.69
N VAL A 106 -6.72 19.91 26.74
CA VAL A 106 -7.47 21.14 27.00
C VAL A 106 -8.91 20.84 27.43
N HIS A 107 -9.60 19.95 26.72
CA HIS A 107 -10.96 19.51 27.05
C HIS A 107 -11.06 18.93 28.47
N LEU A 108 -10.13 18.03 28.85
CA LEU A 108 -10.08 17.45 30.18
C LEU A 108 -9.87 18.52 31.26
N LYS A 109 -8.97 19.48 31.02
CA LYS A 109 -8.66 20.58 31.96
C LYS A 109 -9.78 21.63 32.08
N SER A 110 -10.57 21.84 31.03
CA SER A 110 -11.65 22.86 31.04
C SER A 110 -13.00 22.30 31.50
N ILE A 111 -13.39 21.11 31.01
CA ILE A 111 -14.71 20.53 31.25
C ILE A 111 -14.71 19.59 32.46
N HIS A 112 -13.65 18.81 32.66
CA HIS A 112 -13.59 17.74 33.68
C HIS A 112 -12.63 18.07 34.83
N LYS A 113 -12.33 19.35 35.07
CA LYS A 113 -11.35 19.79 36.08
C LYS A 113 -11.64 19.26 37.49
N SER A 114 -12.90 19.29 37.92
CA SER A 114 -13.33 18.79 39.23
C SER A 114 -13.14 17.28 39.34
N THR A 115 -13.53 16.54 38.30
CA THR A 115 -13.38 15.09 38.22
C THR A 115 -11.91 14.67 38.22
N LEU A 116 -11.03 15.38 37.51
CA LEU A 116 -9.59 15.12 37.53
C LEU A 116 -8.99 15.30 38.94
N ARG A 117 -9.38 16.37 39.65
CA ARG A 117 -8.92 16.62 41.02
C ARG A 117 -9.40 15.57 42.01
N ALA A 118 -10.65 15.12 41.87
CA ALA A 118 -11.20 14.09 42.74
C ALA A 118 -10.54 12.71 42.57
N ASN A 119 -9.95 12.46 41.40
CA ASN A 119 -9.31 11.18 41.06
C ASN A 119 -7.77 11.26 41.05
N GLU A 120 -7.17 12.38 41.48
CA GLU A 120 -5.71 12.61 41.48
C GLU A 120 -5.03 12.34 40.13
N ILE A 121 -5.73 12.60 39.02
CA ILE A 121 -5.19 12.40 37.67
C ILE A 121 -4.45 13.65 37.23
N TYR A 122 -3.13 13.52 37.03
CA TYR A 122 -2.25 14.58 36.54
C TYR A 122 -1.92 14.35 35.06
N LEU A 123 -2.31 15.29 34.20
CA LEU A 123 -1.96 15.29 32.78
C LEU A 123 -0.63 16.05 32.59
N LEU A 124 0.44 15.30 32.29
CA LEU A 124 1.79 15.81 31.95
C LEU A 124 1.78 16.63 30.66
#